data_AF-Q4S2T2-F1
#
_entry.id   AF-Q4S2T2-F1
#
_cell.length_a   1.000
_cell.length_b   1.000
_cell.length_c   1.000
_cell.angle_alpha   90.00
_cell.angle_beta   90.00
_cell.angle_gamma   90.00
#
_symmetry.space_group_name_H-M   'P 1'
#
loop_
_entity.id
_entity.type
_entity.pdbx_description
1 polymer ?
#
loop_
_entity_poly.entity_id
_entity_poly.type
_entity_poly.pdbx_seq_one_letter_code
_entity_poly.pdbx_strand_id
1 'polypeptide(L)'
;MYEAEIEEVDRENNTAAVTFSGYGNAEVIPLQNLKLVEEGKQCKIDGSTKPKSKKEQIAEQREYKKKKAQKKVQRMKELEQEREEQKSKWQQFNNKAYSKTKKGQVKKSIFASPESVNGKVGVGTCGIADKPMTQYNDTSKYNVRHLMPQ
;
A
#
# COMPACT_ATOMS: atom_id res chain seq x y z
N MET A 1 -35.16 -18.80 -15.69
CA MET A 1 -34.68 -20.00 -16.41
C MET A 1 -33.19 -19.79 -16.59
N TYR A 2 -32.40 -20.63 -15.95
CA TYR A 2 -30.94 -20.51 -15.96
C TYR A 2 -30.39 -21.56 -16.92
N GLU A 3 -29.33 -21.20 -17.63
CA GLU A 3 -28.59 -22.15 -18.47
C GLU A 3 -27.74 -23.04 -17.57
N ALA A 4 -27.68 -24.32 -17.93
CA ALA A 4 -27.09 -25.33 -17.07
C ALA A 4 -26.65 -26.55 -17.90
N GLU A 5 -25.55 -27.17 -17.51
CA GLU A 5 -24.95 -28.33 -18.17
C GLU A 5 -25.24 -29.60 -17.36
N ILE A 6 -25.61 -30.68 -18.04
CA ILE A 6 -25.90 -31.97 -17.39
C ILE A 6 -24.59 -32.72 -17.21
N GLU A 7 -24.24 -33.05 -15.96
CA GLU A 7 -23.04 -33.81 -15.63
C GLU A 7 -23.33 -35.31 -15.56
N GLU A 8 -24.42 -35.68 -14.86
CA GLU A 8 -24.79 -37.08 -14.64
C GLU A 8 -26.31 -37.23 -14.70
N VAL A 9 -26.76 -38.33 -15.31
CA VAL A 9 -28.19 -38.68 -15.41
C VAL A 9 -28.43 -40.01 -14.73
N ASP A 10 -29.26 -39.98 -13.69
CA ASP A 10 -29.77 -41.17 -13.05
C ASP A 10 -31.12 -41.56 -13.69
N ARG A 11 -31.09 -42.65 -14.45
CA ARG A 11 -32.27 -43.18 -15.16
C ARG A 11 -33.24 -43.89 -14.23
N GLU A 12 -32.80 -44.34 -13.06
CA GLU A 12 -33.66 -45.06 -12.10
C GLU A 12 -34.55 -44.08 -11.33
N ASN A 13 -33.97 -42.97 -10.89
CA ASN A 13 -34.67 -41.94 -10.12
C ASN A 13 -35.26 -40.81 -10.98
N ASN A 14 -35.03 -40.84 -12.29
CA ASN A 14 -35.48 -39.83 -13.25
C ASN A 14 -35.02 -38.40 -12.86
N THR A 15 -33.81 -38.32 -12.31
CA THR A 15 -33.13 -37.10 -11.85
C THR A 15 -31.81 -36.91 -12.61
N ALA A 16 -31.38 -35.66 -12.73
CA ALA A 16 -30.09 -35.32 -13.31
C ALA A 16 -29.33 -34.36 -12.39
N ALA A 17 -28.04 -34.59 -12.25
CA ALA A 17 -27.13 -33.63 -11.65
C ALA A 17 -26.75 -32.59 -12.72
N VAL A 18 -27.03 -31.33 -12.42
CA VAL A 18 -26.88 -30.23 -13.37
C VAL A 18 -26.08 -29.11 -12.73
N THR A 19 -25.13 -28.57 -13.49
CA THR A 19 -24.27 -27.45 -13.07
C THR A 19 -24.69 -26.17 -13.78
N PHE A 20 -25.06 -25.14 -13.03
CA PHE A 20 -25.50 -23.86 -13.60
C PHE A 20 -24.35 -23.06 -14.18
N SER A 21 -24.48 -22.63 -15.44
CA SER A 21 -23.47 -21.81 -16.11
C SER A 21 -23.40 -20.42 -15.44
N GLY A 22 -22.18 -19.95 -15.17
CA GLY A 22 -21.92 -18.63 -14.58
C GLY A 22 -21.85 -18.58 -13.04
N TYR A 23 -22.39 -19.57 -12.33
CA TYR A 23 -22.35 -19.61 -10.85
C TYR A 23 -21.53 -20.78 -10.29
N GLY A 24 -21.34 -21.85 -11.07
CA GLY A 24 -20.56 -23.02 -10.64
C GLY A 24 -21.22 -23.82 -9.51
N ASN A 25 -22.53 -23.61 -9.30
CA ASN A 25 -23.33 -24.40 -8.36
C ASN A 25 -23.89 -25.62 -9.09
N ALA A 26 -23.77 -26.80 -8.47
CA ALA A 26 -24.36 -28.05 -8.94
C ALA A 26 -25.58 -28.42 -8.09
N GLU A 27 -26.66 -28.82 -8.74
CA GLU A 27 -27.91 -29.22 -8.09
C GLU A 27 -28.52 -30.44 -8.77
N VAL A 28 -29.14 -31.33 -7.99
CA VAL A 28 -29.84 -32.50 -8.51
C VAL A 28 -31.30 -32.12 -8.76
N ILE A 29 -31.71 -32.13 -10.02
CA ILE A 29 -33.02 -31.67 -10.47
C ILE A 29 -33.76 -32.81 -11.20
N PRO A 30 -35.07 -32.99 -10.99
CA PRO A 30 -35.87 -33.96 -11.76
C PRO A 30 -35.88 -33.64 -13.25
N LEU A 31 -35.83 -34.67 -14.10
CA LEU A 31 -35.81 -34.51 -15.57
C LEU A 31 -37.02 -33.75 -16.13
N GLN A 32 -38.16 -33.76 -15.42
CA GLN A 32 -39.38 -33.03 -15.79
C GLN A 32 -39.19 -31.49 -15.75
N ASN A 33 -38.24 -31.02 -14.96
CA ASN A 33 -37.96 -29.60 -14.78
C ASN A 33 -36.91 -29.10 -15.77
N LEU A 34 -36.25 -30.01 -16.51
CA LEU A 34 -35.32 -29.65 -17.56
C LEU A 34 -36.09 -29.28 -18.83
N LYS A 35 -35.63 -28.22 -19.49
CA LYS A 35 -36.18 -27.78 -20.77
C LYS A 35 -35.06 -27.81 -21.79
N LEU A 36 -35.39 -28.25 -23.01
CA LEU A 36 -34.47 -28.19 -24.14
C LEU A 36 -33.99 -26.75 -24.32
N VAL A 37 -32.68 -26.58 -24.44
CA VAL A 37 -32.10 -25.30 -24.82
C VAL A 37 -32.50 -25.07 -26.27
N GLU A 38 -33.41 -24.12 -26.50
CA GLU A 38 -33.72 -23.68 -27.87
C GLU A 38 -32.44 -23.08 -28.47
N GLU A 39 -31.85 -23.76 -29.45
CA GLU A 39 -30.64 -23.33 -30.19
C GLU A 39 -30.80 -21.96 -30.89
N GLY A 40 -31.99 -21.33 -30.81
CA GLY A 40 -32.31 -20.02 -31.38
C GLY A 40 -32.26 -18.83 -30.43
N LYS A 41 -32.07 -19.01 -29.11
CA LYS A 41 -31.93 -17.90 -28.16
C LYS A 41 -30.49 -17.77 -27.67
N GLN A 42 -29.60 -17.44 -28.61
CA GLN A 42 -28.40 -16.68 -28.27
C GLN A 42 -28.85 -15.33 -27.70
N CYS A 43 -29.04 -15.27 -26.38
CA CYS A 43 -29.09 -14.02 -25.67
C CYS A 43 -27.84 -13.22 -26.07
N LYS A 44 -28.09 -12.06 -26.68
CA LYS A 44 -27.10 -11.03 -26.98
C LYS A 44 -26.50 -10.57 -25.66
N ILE A 45 -25.51 -11.29 -25.15
CA ILE A 45 -24.51 -10.72 -24.27
C ILE A 45 -23.50 -10.09 -25.21
N ASP A 46 -23.67 -8.78 -25.40
CA ASP A 46 -22.69 -7.92 -26.02
C ASP A 46 -21.32 -8.13 -25.35
N GLY A 47 -20.39 -8.75 -26.09
CA GLY A 47 -19.02 -8.88 -25.61
C GLY A 47 -18.22 -10.06 -26.13
N SER A 48 -18.01 -10.13 -27.45
CA SER A 48 -16.86 -10.83 -28.06
C SER A 48 -16.76 -12.36 -27.92
N THR A 49 -17.59 -13.10 -28.63
CA THR A 49 -17.37 -14.54 -28.94
C THR A 49 -16.81 -14.75 -30.35
N LYS A 50 -15.85 -13.90 -30.76
CA LYS A 50 -14.77 -14.43 -31.61
C LYS A 50 -13.68 -14.84 -30.65
N PRO A 51 -13.03 -16.01 -30.80
CA PRO A 51 -11.83 -16.29 -30.03
C PRO A 51 -10.80 -15.21 -30.37
N LYS A 52 -10.71 -14.18 -29.52
CA LYS A 52 -9.68 -13.14 -29.63
C LYS A 52 -8.37 -13.90 -29.72
N SER A 53 -7.61 -13.64 -30.78
CA SER A 53 -6.33 -14.30 -31.01
C SER A 53 -5.50 -14.24 -29.73
N LYS A 54 -4.75 -15.31 -29.40
CA LYS A 54 -3.94 -15.42 -28.18
C LYS A 54 -3.10 -14.15 -27.90
N LYS A 55 -2.74 -13.42 -28.97
CA LYS A 55 -2.03 -12.13 -28.95
C LYS A 55 -2.84 -10.96 -28.34
N GLU A 56 -4.15 -10.89 -28.58
CA GLU A 56 -5.03 -9.83 -28.11
C GLU A 56 -5.39 -10.01 -26.63
N GLN A 57 -5.59 -11.25 -26.17
CA GLN A 57 -5.80 -11.55 -24.74
C GLN A 57 -4.57 -11.19 -23.89
N ILE A 58 -3.36 -11.41 -24.41
CA ILE A 58 -2.12 -11.03 -23.73
C ILE A 58 -1.97 -9.49 -23.65
N ALA A 59 -2.40 -8.77 -24.68
CA ALA A 59 -2.39 -7.30 -24.68
C ALA A 59 -3.36 -6.74 -23.64
N GLU A 60 -4.59 -7.27 -23.58
CA GLU A 60 -5.63 -6.86 -22.63
C GLU A 60 -5.20 -7.12 -21.17
N GLN A 61 -4.54 -8.26 -20.90
CA GLN A 61 -3.95 -8.51 -19.57
C GLN A 61 -2.82 -7.55 -19.21
N ARG A 62 -1.97 -7.17 -20.18
CA ARG A 62 -0.89 -6.20 -19.96
C ARG A 62 -1.46 -4.81 -19.67
N GLU A 63 -2.48 -4.39 -20.40
CA GLU A 63 -3.17 -3.12 -20.15
C GLU A 63 -3.87 -3.11 -18.80
N TYR A 64 -4.56 -4.20 -18.43
CA TYR A 64 -5.17 -4.33 -17.11
C TYR A 64 -4.14 -4.22 -15.98
N LYS A 65 -3.00 -4.91 -16.09
CA LYS A 65 -1.91 -4.83 -15.12
C LYS A 65 -1.33 -3.41 -15.03
N LYS A 66 -1.14 -2.72 -16.17
CA LYS A 66 -0.70 -1.31 -16.21
C LYS A 66 -1.70 -0.40 -15.50
N LYS A 67 -3.00 -0.54 -15.80
CA LYS A 67 -4.07 0.27 -15.18
C LYS A 67 -4.14 0.05 -13.66
N LYS A 68 -3.96 -1.18 -13.19
CA LYS A 68 -3.89 -1.52 -11.76
C LYS A 68 -2.65 -0.93 -11.08
N ALA A 69 -1.49 -1.01 -11.73
CA ALA A 69 -0.25 -0.41 -11.22
C ALA A 69 -0.35 1.12 -11.12
N GLN A 70 -0.90 1.77 -12.16
CA GLN A 70 -1.12 3.22 -12.17
C GLN A 70 -2.05 3.66 -11.03
N LYS A 71 -3.17 2.96 -10.80
CA LYS A 71 -4.08 3.25 -9.67
C LYS A 71 -3.38 3.10 -8.32
N LYS A 72 -2.50 2.09 -8.17
CA LYS A 72 -1.72 1.90 -6.93
C LYS A 72 -0.76 3.07 -6.70
N VAL A 73 -0.06 3.52 -7.75
CA VAL A 73 0.87 4.65 -7.68
C VAL A 73 0.13 5.95 -7.34
N GLN A 74 -1.04 6.19 -7.95
CA GLN A 74 -1.87 7.36 -7.64
C GLN A 74 -2.31 7.37 -6.18
N ARG A 75 -2.84 6.25 -5.66
CA ARG A 75 -3.22 6.14 -4.25
C ARG A 75 -2.05 6.41 -3.30
N MET A 76 -0.87 5.86 -3.61
CA MET A 76 0.32 6.09 -2.79
C MET A 76 0.77 7.56 -2.85
N LYS A 77 0.64 8.21 -4.01
CA LYS A 77 0.97 9.62 -4.20
C LYS A 77 0.01 10.54 -3.43
N GLU A 78 -1.29 10.25 -3.48
CA GLU A 78 -2.32 11.01 -2.73
C GLU A 78 -2.07 10.92 -1.22
N LEU A 79 -1.81 9.71 -0.69
CA LEU A 79 -1.47 9.51 0.73
C LEU A 79 -0.18 10.24 1.14
N GLU A 80 0.82 10.33 0.26
CA GLU A 80 2.04 11.10 0.53
C GLU A 80 1.77 12.61 0.52
N GLN A 81 0.93 13.09 -0.40
CA GLN A 81 0.53 14.48 -0.47
C GLN A 81 -0.26 14.91 0.77
N GLU A 82 -1.23 14.11 1.22
CA GLU A 82 -1.96 14.37 2.46
C GLU A 82 -1.00 14.45 3.66
N ARG A 83 0.00 13.55 3.73
CA ARG A 83 1.02 13.59 4.79
C ARG A 83 1.87 14.87 4.73
N GLU A 84 2.32 15.26 3.54
CA GLU A 84 3.16 16.44 3.36
C GLU A 84 2.37 17.74 3.61
N GLU A 85 1.08 17.78 3.27
CA GLU A 85 0.19 18.90 3.59
C GLU A 85 0.00 19.07 5.10
N GLN A 86 -0.25 17.96 5.83
CA GLN A 86 -0.34 18.02 7.30
C GLN A 86 0.99 18.45 7.93
N LYS A 87 2.11 17.94 7.43
CA LYS A 87 3.45 18.38 7.86
C LYS A 87 3.68 19.86 7.58
N SER A 88 3.34 20.35 6.39
CA SER A 88 3.45 21.77 6.03
C SER A 88 2.56 22.65 6.91
N LYS A 89 1.31 22.25 7.15
CA LYS A 89 0.39 22.94 8.06
C LYS A 89 0.95 23.01 9.48
N TRP A 90 1.54 21.92 9.96
CA TRP A 90 2.18 21.87 11.28
C TRP A 90 3.43 22.74 11.35
N GLN A 91 4.27 22.71 10.32
CA GLN A 91 5.44 23.58 10.20
C GLN A 91 5.04 25.06 10.17
N GLN A 92 3.98 25.42 9.45
CA GLN A 92 3.47 26.79 9.40
C GLN A 92 2.93 27.25 10.76
N PHE A 93 2.18 26.40 11.46
CA PHE A 93 1.71 26.68 12.83
C PHE A 93 2.89 26.91 13.79
N ASN A 94 3.87 26.02 13.75
CA ASN A 94 5.10 26.11 14.52
C ASN A 94 5.87 27.41 14.21
N ASN A 95 6.13 27.71 12.93
CA ASN A 95 6.80 28.95 12.50
C ASN A 95 6.02 30.21 12.93
N LYS A 96 4.69 30.18 12.93
CA LYS A 96 3.85 31.30 13.39
C LYS A 96 3.92 31.51 14.90
N ALA A 97 3.99 30.44 15.69
CA ALA A 97 4.22 30.53 17.14
C ALA A 97 5.60 31.14 17.46
N TYR A 98 6.58 30.82 16.62
CA TYR A 98 7.94 31.27 16.77
C TYR A 98 8.21 32.71 16.25
N SER A 99 7.41 33.26 15.32
CA SER A 99 7.76 34.56 14.71
C SER A 99 7.49 35.78 15.59
N LYS A 100 6.65 35.67 16.62
CA LYS A 100 6.16 36.84 17.38
C LYS A 100 6.93 37.17 18.67
N THR A 101 7.79 36.28 19.19
CA THR A 101 8.57 36.56 20.41
C THR A 101 9.78 35.64 20.50
N LYS A 102 10.99 36.10 20.12
CA LYS A 102 12.21 35.26 20.19
C LYS A 102 13.37 35.94 20.91
N LYS A 103 13.47 35.72 22.22
CA LYS A 103 14.75 35.58 22.91
C LYS A 103 14.70 34.30 23.75
N GLY A 104 15.68 33.41 23.58
CA GLY A 104 15.89 32.25 24.46
C GLY A 104 15.36 30.89 24.01
N GLN A 105 14.61 30.77 22.90
CA GLN A 105 14.13 29.45 22.42
C GLN A 105 15.04 28.81 21.38
N VAL A 106 15.43 27.56 21.64
CA VAL A 106 16.23 26.71 20.75
C VAL A 106 15.41 26.34 19.51
N LYS A 107 15.99 26.59 18.31
CA LYS A 107 15.30 26.49 17.02
C LYS A 107 14.99 25.06 16.54
N LYS A 108 15.62 24.03 17.11
CA LYS A 108 15.46 22.62 16.70
C LYS A 108 15.21 21.74 17.93
N SER A 109 14.21 20.86 17.85
CA SER A 109 13.89 19.90 18.91
C SER A 109 14.98 18.83 19.03
N ILE A 110 15.31 18.41 20.26
CA ILE A 110 16.23 17.29 20.53
C ILE A 110 15.69 15.93 20.03
N PHE A 111 14.39 15.86 19.73
CA PHE A 111 13.73 14.68 19.16
C PHE A 111 13.53 14.77 17.65
N ALA A 112 14.02 15.84 17.00
CA ALA A 112 13.90 15.98 15.55
C ALA A 112 14.70 14.87 14.86
N SER A 113 14.12 14.26 13.83
CA SER A 113 14.83 13.31 12.98
C SER A 113 16.08 13.99 12.42
N PRO A 114 17.25 13.35 12.53
CA PRO A 114 18.48 13.89 12.00
C PRO A 114 18.43 13.90 10.47
N GLU A 115 19.04 14.90 9.88
CA GLU A 115 19.13 15.07 8.43
C GLU A 115 20.15 14.08 7.79
N SER A 116 20.98 13.45 8.62
CA SER A 116 21.98 12.45 8.23
C SER A 116 21.53 11.03 8.59
N VAL A 117 21.83 10.07 7.71
CA VAL A 117 21.54 8.63 7.86
C VAL A 117 22.16 8.03 9.15
N ASN A 118 23.23 8.63 9.65
CA ASN A 118 23.93 8.18 10.86
C ASN A 118 23.44 8.88 12.15
N GLY A 119 22.53 9.84 12.06
CA GLY A 119 22.09 10.56 13.24
C GLY A 119 21.20 9.70 14.14
N LYS A 120 21.41 9.76 15.45
CA LYS A 120 20.58 9.09 16.45
C LYS A 120 19.75 10.12 17.21
N VAL A 121 18.44 9.94 17.23
CA VAL A 121 17.51 10.79 18.00
C VAL A 121 17.66 10.49 19.49
N GLY A 122 17.72 11.52 20.35
CA GLY A 122 17.63 11.36 21.80
C GLY A 122 18.90 10.91 22.53
N VAL A 123 20.01 10.68 21.83
CA VAL A 123 21.30 10.34 22.47
C VAL A 123 22.25 11.54 22.42
N GLY A 124 22.08 12.42 23.41
CA GLY A 124 23.20 13.19 23.95
C GLY A 124 23.59 14.52 23.33
N THR A 125 22.69 15.22 22.61
CA THR A 125 22.99 16.61 22.24
C THR A 125 21.79 17.53 22.44
N CYS A 126 21.97 18.53 23.29
CA CYS A 126 21.18 19.75 23.24
C CYS A 126 21.53 20.49 21.93
N GLY A 127 20.93 20.07 20.81
CA GLY A 127 20.94 20.82 19.55
C GLY A 127 22.30 21.01 18.85
N ILE A 128 23.32 20.20 19.14
CA ILE A 128 24.62 20.25 18.45
C ILE A 128 24.85 18.89 17.79
N ALA A 129 24.51 18.78 16.52
CA ALA A 129 24.46 17.51 15.78
C ALA A 129 25.80 16.75 15.72
N ASP A 130 26.94 17.43 15.90
CA ASP A 130 28.26 16.85 15.60
C ASP A 130 29.24 16.80 16.80
N LYS A 131 28.78 17.09 18.03
CA LYS A 131 29.64 16.99 19.23
C LYS A 131 29.16 15.87 20.16
N PRO A 132 30.03 14.92 20.55
CA PRO A 132 29.66 13.89 21.52
C PRO A 132 29.37 14.52 22.88
N MET A 133 28.40 13.94 23.61
CA MET A 133 27.90 14.41 24.92
C MET A 133 28.99 14.62 25.98
N THR A 134 30.13 13.93 25.84
CA THR A 134 31.28 14.03 26.74
C THR A 134 32.56 13.88 25.93
N GLN A 135 33.22 15.00 25.62
CA GLN A 135 34.67 14.95 25.44
C GLN A 135 35.29 15.12 26.81
N TYR A 136 35.98 14.08 27.28
CA TYR A 136 36.87 14.19 28.41
C TYR A 136 37.91 15.26 28.07
N ASN A 137 37.73 16.47 28.62
CA ASN A 137 38.76 17.47 28.55
C ASN A 137 39.81 17.04 29.57
N ASP A 138 40.95 16.56 29.08
CA ASP A 138 42.08 16.21 29.92
C ASP A 138 42.38 17.38 30.87
N THR A 139 42.21 17.14 32.17
CA THR A 139 42.45 18.12 33.22
C THR A 139 43.94 18.27 33.50
N SER A 140 44.82 17.70 32.66
CA SER A 140 46.27 17.90 32.68
C SER A 140 46.70 19.36 32.82
N LYS A 141 45.92 20.32 32.29
CA LYS A 141 46.14 21.77 32.50
C LYS A 141 46.03 22.26 33.96
N TYR A 142 45.42 21.47 34.85
CA TYR A 142 45.30 21.73 36.29
C TYR A 142 46.09 20.73 37.16
N ASN A 143 46.73 19.72 36.56
CA ASN A 143 47.61 18.80 37.28
C ASN A 143 49.00 19.41 37.44
N VAL A 144 49.16 20.18 38.53
CA VAL A 144 50.39 20.91 38.93
C VAL A 144 51.61 20.00 39.15
N ARG A 145 51.47 18.67 39.06
CA ARG A 145 52.58 17.71 39.22
C ARG A 145 53.65 17.79 38.13
N HIS A 146 53.36 18.38 36.98
CA HIS A 146 54.35 18.57 35.90
C HIS A 146 55.17 19.88 36.04
N LEU A 147 54.85 20.73 37.03
CA LEU A 147 55.59 21.98 37.30
C LEU A 147 56.66 21.84 38.39
N MET A 148 56.83 20.66 39.00
CA MET A 148 57.93 20.43 39.93
C MET A 148 59.13 19.84 39.18
N PRO A 149 60.27 20.54 39.12
CA PRO A 149 61.49 19.97 38.56
C PRO A 149 61.98 18.80 39.45
N GLN A 150 62.42 17.72 38.81
CA GLN A 150 63.26 16.68 39.42
C GLN A 150 64.70 17.20 39.51
#